data_AF-A0A355U3I9-F1
#
_entry.id   AF-A0A355U3I9-F1
#
_cell.length_a   1.000
_cell.length_b   1.000
_cell.length_c   1.000
_cell.angle_alpha   90.00
_cell.angle_beta   90.00
_cell.angle_gamma   90.00
#
_symmetry.space_group_name_H-M   'P 1'
#
loop_
_entity.id
_entity.type
_entity.pdbx_description
1 polymer ?
#
loop_
_entity_poly.entity_id
_entity_poly.type
_entity_poly.pdbx_seq_one_letter_code
_entity_poly.pdbx_strand_id
1 'polypeptide(L)'
;MDKVFVLKRSMKKTYASYALTGVFFFLSFLFIFLFFNQEEGSSPYGICFFLTDILFLVCFTFSVYLTLQKKEIRIIKEGDSLLVEERKSYRIPLSSLESIVYKDGNRFFFDGKLVFQTEGKKISVKDIARVESNYLALREISALKTA
;
A
#
# COMPACT_ATOMS: atom_id res chain seq x y z
N MET A 1 -1.57 29.67 -10.40
CA MET A 1 -0.90 28.48 -10.98
C MET A 1 -1.24 27.29 -10.11
N ASP A 2 -2.03 26.37 -10.63
CA ASP A 2 -2.32 25.10 -9.95
C ASP A 2 -1.08 24.21 -10.01
N LYS A 3 -0.61 23.75 -8.85
CA LYS A 3 0.55 22.85 -8.74
C LYS A 3 0.03 21.45 -8.42
N VAL A 4 0.35 20.48 -9.28
CA VAL A 4 -0.01 19.07 -9.11
C VAL A 4 1.19 18.31 -8.52
N PHE A 5 0.98 17.61 -7.42
CA PHE A 5 1.95 16.70 -6.81
C PHE A 5 1.48 15.27 -6.99
N VAL A 6 2.31 14.47 -7.65
CA VAL A 6 2.08 13.04 -7.76
C VAL A 6 2.96 12.34 -6.75
N LEU A 7 2.35 11.85 -5.68
CA LEU A 7 3.01 11.03 -4.68
C LEU A 7 2.96 9.57 -5.13
N LYS A 8 4.11 8.92 -5.19
CA LYS A 8 4.18 7.47 -5.45
C LYS A 8 3.96 6.68 -4.16
N ARG A 9 3.08 5.69 -4.23
CA ARG A 9 2.86 4.74 -3.13
C ARG A 9 4.04 3.77 -3.05
N SER A 10 4.38 3.33 -1.84
CA SER A 10 5.40 2.32 -1.59
C SER A 10 4.98 0.99 -2.22
N MET A 11 5.79 0.48 -3.15
CA MET A 11 5.54 -0.80 -3.82
C MET A 11 5.99 -2.03 -3.00
N LYS A 12 6.63 -1.83 -1.84
CA LYS A 12 7.26 -2.92 -1.07
C LYS A 12 6.27 -3.94 -0.51
N LYS A 13 5.07 -3.54 -0.10
CA LYS A 13 4.01 -4.47 0.33
C LYS A 13 3.57 -5.40 -0.80
N THR A 14 3.53 -4.89 -2.03
CA THR A 14 3.22 -5.69 -3.22
C THR A 14 4.33 -6.70 -3.48
N TYR A 15 5.62 -6.30 -3.38
CA TYR A 15 6.75 -7.22 -3.54
C TYR A 15 6.80 -8.31 -2.45
N ALA A 16 6.55 -7.96 -1.20
CA ALA A 16 6.50 -8.94 -0.11
C ALA A 16 5.36 -9.96 -0.33
N SER A 17 4.20 -9.50 -0.80
CA SER A 17 3.10 -10.40 -1.16
C SER A 17 3.47 -11.32 -2.32
N TYR A 18 4.10 -10.82 -3.38
CA TYR A 18 4.52 -11.66 -4.50
C TYR A 18 5.56 -12.70 -4.09
N ALA A 19 6.52 -12.30 -3.25
CA ALA A 19 7.52 -13.21 -2.72
C ALA A 19 6.85 -14.33 -1.89
N LEU A 20 5.87 -13.97 -1.05
CA LEU A 20 5.10 -14.94 -0.27
C LEU A 20 4.30 -15.88 -1.18
N THR A 21 3.58 -15.37 -2.18
CA THR A 21 2.83 -16.18 -3.15
C THR A 21 3.76 -17.12 -3.92
N GLY A 22 4.95 -16.66 -4.32
CA GLY A 22 5.97 -17.48 -4.97
C GLY A 22 6.48 -18.61 -4.07
N VAL A 23 6.77 -18.32 -2.80
CA VAL A 23 7.19 -19.35 -1.83
C VAL A 23 6.10 -20.41 -1.64
N PHE A 24 4.84 -20.02 -1.51
CA PHE A 24 3.72 -20.98 -1.42
C PHE A 24 3.57 -21.83 -2.67
N PHE A 25 3.79 -21.26 -3.86
CA PHE A 25 3.80 -22.01 -5.12
C PHE A 25 4.93 -23.04 -5.18
N PHE A 26 6.15 -22.69 -4.78
CA PHE A 26 7.25 -23.66 -4.74
C PHE A 26 7.02 -24.76 -3.69
N LEU A 27 6.47 -24.41 -2.53
CA LEU A 27 6.12 -25.38 -1.49
C LEU A 27 5.04 -26.35 -1.94
N SER A 28 4.02 -25.90 -2.69
CA SER A 28 3.00 -26.80 -3.22
C SER A 28 3.56 -27.81 -4.21
N PHE A 29 4.46 -27.40 -5.11
CA PHE A 29 5.17 -28.33 -6.01
C PHE A 29 6.02 -29.36 -5.27
N LEU A 30 6.75 -28.91 -4.23
CA LEU A 30 7.60 -29.80 -3.43
C LEU A 30 6.77 -30.79 -2.61
N PHE A 31 5.61 -30.35 -2.12
CA PHE A 31 4.64 -31.22 -1.44
C PHE A 31 4.06 -32.26 -2.41
N ILE A 32 3.62 -31.86 -3.60
CA ILE A 32 3.15 -32.80 -4.64
C ILE A 32 4.23 -33.84 -4.95
N PHE A 33 5.49 -33.40 -5.16
CA PHE A 33 6.61 -34.30 -5.49
C PHE A 33 6.95 -35.29 -4.37
N LEU A 34 6.95 -34.86 -3.10
CA LEU A 34 7.20 -35.75 -1.96
C LEU A 34 6.10 -36.79 -1.78
N PHE A 35 4.85 -36.43 -2.07
CA PHE A 35 3.70 -37.32 -1.91
C PHE A 35 3.54 -38.32 -3.07
N PHE A 36 3.92 -37.98 -4.30
CA PHE A 36 3.93 -38.93 -5.43
C PHE A 36 4.98 -40.05 -5.27
N ASN A 37 6.00 -39.85 -4.43
CA ASN A 37 7.03 -40.86 -4.14
C ASN A 37 6.72 -41.73 -2.92
N GLN A 38 5.58 -41.56 -2.26
CA GLN A 38 5.17 -42.39 -1.13
C GLN A 38 4.31 -43.57 -1.64
N GLU A 39 4.93 -44.76 -1.73
CA GLU A 39 4.22 -46.01 -2.02
C GLU A 39 3.26 -46.38 -0.87
N GLU A 40 2.03 -46.69 -1.29
CA GLU A 40 1.00 -47.49 -0.61
C GLU A 40 0.81 -47.30 0.90
N GLY A 41 -0.19 -46.49 1.27
CA GLY A 41 -0.71 -46.49 2.64
C GLY A 41 -1.89 -45.57 2.81
N SER A 42 -3.09 -46.03 2.40
CA SER A 42 -4.44 -45.52 2.77
C SER A 42 -4.43 -44.19 3.54
N SER A 43 -4.59 -43.05 2.87
CA SER A 43 -4.35 -41.76 3.52
C SER A 43 -5.34 -40.67 3.11
N PRO A 44 -5.46 -39.59 3.91
CA PRO A 44 -6.28 -38.40 3.65
C PRO A 44 -5.79 -37.57 2.44
N TYR A 45 -5.30 -38.23 1.40
CA TYR A 45 -4.65 -37.70 0.20
C TYR A 45 -5.45 -36.60 -0.49
N GLY A 46 -6.77 -36.81 -0.67
CA GLY A 46 -7.63 -35.84 -1.33
C GLY A 46 -7.85 -34.57 -0.53
N ILE A 47 -7.93 -34.67 0.80
CA ILE A 47 -8.22 -33.53 1.68
C ILE A 47 -7.02 -32.57 1.76
N CYS A 48 -5.80 -33.11 1.84
CA CYS A 48 -4.58 -32.31 1.85
C CYS A 48 -4.35 -31.56 0.53
N PHE A 49 -4.62 -32.23 -0.61
CA PHE A 49 -4.52 -31.60 -1.93
C PHE A 49 -5.52 -30.45 -2.08
N PHE A 50 -6.77 -30.69 -1.68
CA PHE A 50 -7.84 -29.69 -1.72
C PHE A 50 -7.53 -28.46 -0.84
N LEU A 51 -6.95 -28.67 0.35
CA LEU A 51 -6.54 -27.58 1.24
C LEU A 51 -5.39 -26.75 0.64
N THR A 52 -4.46 -27.38 -0.05
CA THR A 52 -3.31 -26.70 -0.68
C THR A 52 -3.77 -25.87 -1.88
N ASP A 53 -4.68 -26.40 -2.69
CA ASP A 53 -5.29 -25.66 -3.81
C ASP A 53 -6.10 -24.46 -3.32
N ILE A 54 -6.87 -24.61 -2.25
CA ILE A 54 -7.61 -23.49 -1.63
C ILE A 54 -6.63 -22.42 -1.13
N LEU A 55 -5.57 -22.81 -0.41
CA LEU A 55 -4.56 -21.88 0.08
C LEU A 55 -3.87 -21.13 -1.08
N PHE A 56 -3.51 -21.85 -2.14
CA PHE A 56 -2.90 -21.25 -3.32
C PHE A 56 -3.85 -20.24 -3.99
N LEU A 57 -5.11 -20.60 -4.17
CA LEU A 57 -6.13 -19.72 -4.76
C LEU A 57 -6.34 -18.45 -3.91
N VAL A 58 -6.39 -18.58 -2.58
CA VAL A 58 -6.49 -17.45 -1.65
C VAL A 58 -5.24 -16.56 -1.75
N CYS A 59 -4.04 -17.13 -1.80
CA CYS A 59 -2.81 -16.37 -1.98
C CYS A 59 -2.74 -15.66 -3.34
N PHE A 60 -3.17 -16.32 -4.41
CA PHE A 60 -3.19 -15.76 -5.76
C PHE A 60 -4.17 -14.59 -5.87
N THR A 61 -5.42 -14.79 -5.42
CA THR A 61 -6.44 -13.73 -5.40
C THR A 61 -6.02 -12.54 -4.55
N PHE A 62 -5.38 -12.78 -3.40
CA PHE A 62 -4.81 -11.71 -2.58
C PHE A 62 -3.68 -10.95 -3.28
N SER A 63 -2.81 -11.67 -4.00
CA SER A 63 -1.71 -11.09 -4.78
C SER A 63 -2.24 -10.16 -5.88
N VAL A 64 -3.19 -10.64 -6.69
CA VAL A 64 -3.86 -9.84 -7.74
C VAL A 64 -4.59 -8.64 -7.15
N TYR A 65 -5.28 -8.82 -6.02
CA TYR A 65 -5.94 -7.72 -5.31
C TYR A 65 -4.95 -6.62 -4.91
N LEU A 66 -3.75 -6.99 -4.44
CA LEU A 66 -2.70 -6.02 -4.11
C LEU A 66 -2.11 -5.34 -5.35
N THR A 67 -2.04 -6.02 -6.50
CA THR A 67 -1.59 -5.44 -7.77
C THR A 67 -2.53 -4.34 -8.28
N LEU A 68 -3.84 -4.55 -8.12
CA LEU A 68 -4.89 -3.66 -8.63
C LEU A 68 -5.09 -2.40 -7.76
N GLN A 69 -4.49 -2.32 -6.56
CA GLN A 69 -4.56 -1.10 -5.77
C GLN A 69 -3.83 0.05 -6.46
N LYS A 70 -4.54 1.19 -6.63
CA LYS A 70 -3.96 2.43 -7.18
C LYS A 70 -2.63 2.76 -6.50
N LYS A 71 -1.57 2.81 -7.32
CA LYS A 71 -0.17 3.00 -6.89
C LYS A 71 0.22 4.47 -6.73
N GLU A 72 -0.70 5.39 -6.98
CA GLU A 72 -0.45 6.83 -6.99
C GLU A 72 -1.46 7.53 -6.09
N ILE A 73 -0.94 8.45 -5.28
CA ILE A 73 -1.73 9.44 -4.55
C ILE A 73 -1.45 10.77 -5.20
N ARG A 74 -2.48 11.50 -5.64
CA ARG A 74 -2.29 12.84 -6.21
C ARG A 74 -2.71 13.88 -5.19
N ILE A 75 -1.87 14.88 -4.98
CA ILE A 75 -2.18 16.04 -4.17
C ILE A 75 -2.12 17.26 -5.09
N ILE A 76 -3.26 17.89 -5.33
CA ILE A 76 -3.38 19.03 -6.23
C ILE A 76 -3.68 20.27 -5.39
N LYS A 77 -2.91 21.34 -5.57
CA LYS A 77 -3.30 22.67 -5.08
C LYS A 77 -4.22 23.29 -6.11
N GLU A 78 -5.50 23.42 -5.76
CA GLU A 78 -6.53 24.10 -6.55
C GLU A 78 -6.96 25.37 -5.80
N GLY A 79 -6.45 26.53 -6.24
CA GLY A 79 -6.69 27.80 -5.57
C GLY A 79 -6.37 27.77 -4.08
N ASP A 80 -7.40 27.97 -3.24
CA ASP A 80 -7.33 27.97 -1.78
C ASP A 80 -7.58 26.61 -1.12
N SER A 81 -7.50 25.51 -1.90
CA SER A 81 -7.73 24.16 -1.40
C SER A 81 -6.68 23.16 -1.87
N LEU A 82 -6.47 22.13 -1.07
CA LEU A 82 -5.68 20.94 -1.39
C LEU A 82 -6.62 19.77 -1.68
N LEU A 83 -6.58 19.26 -2.90
CA LEU A 83 -7.28 18.04 -3.29
C LEU A 83 -6.33 16.85 -3.10
N VAL A 84 -6.66 15.93 -2.20
CA VAL A 84 -5.94 14.68 -1.97
C VAL A 84 -6.74 13.55 -2.59
N GLU A 85 -6.27 13.02 -3.71
CA GLU A 85 -6.83 11.86 -4.41
C GLU A 85 -6.05 10.59 -4.06
N GLU A 86 -6.70 9.70 -3.31
CA GLU A 86 -6.23 8.32 -3.10
C GLU A 86 -7.27 7.32 -3.64
N ARG A 87 -8.00 6.63 -2.76
CA ARG A 87 -9.20 5.83 -3.10
C ARG A 87 -10.47 6.67 -3.04
N LYS A 88 -10.46 7.68 -2.18
CA LYS A 88 -11.47 8.73 -2.05
C LYS A 88 -10.77 10.06 -2.26
N SER A 89 -11.45 11.00 -2.89
CA SER A 89 -10.99 12.37 -3.05
C SER A 89 -11.38 13.18 -1.81
N TYR A 90 -10.41 13.83 -1.19
CA TYR A 90 -10.63 14.76 -0.09
C TYR A 90 -10.22 16.15 -0.51
N ARG A 91 -11.11 17.13 -0.37
CA ARG A 91 -10.77 18.54 -0.55
C ARG A 91 -10.57 19.17 0.82
N ILE A 92 -9.40 19.76 1.03
CA ILE A 92 -8.96 20.39 2.28
C ILE A 92 -8.78 21.88 2.03
N PRO A 93 -9.65 22.75 2.57
CA PRO A 93 -9.42 24.20 2.52
C PRO A 93 -8.11 24.55 3.21
N LEU A 94 -7.26 25.35 2.57
CA LEU A 94 -6.00 25.80 3.15
C LEU A 94 -6.23 26.60 4.43
N SER A 95 -7.34 27.35 4.54
CA SER A 95 -7.75 28.07 5.75
C SER A 95 -7.94 27.13 6.95
N SER A 96 -8.50 25.95 6.73
CA SER A 96 -8.75 24.94 7.77
C SER A 96 -7.55 24.04 8.08
N LEU A 97 -6.47 24.13 7.29
CA LEU A 97 -5.30 23.29 7.44
C LEU A 97 -4.39 23.86 8.54
N GLU A 98 -4.39 23.21 9.71
CA GLU A 98 -3.58 23.60 10.86
C GLU A 98 -2.13 23.17 10.69
N SER A 99 -1.91 21.90 10.32
CA SER A 99 -0.57 21.35 10.15
C SER A 99 -0.55 20.14 9.23
N ILE A 100 0.60 19.93 8.60
CA ILE A 100 0.94 18.68 7.92
C ILE A 100 2.04 18.02 8.76
N VAL A 101 1.81 16.77 9.17
CA VAL A 101 2.78 15.97 9.91
C VAL A 101 3.11 14.73 9.10
N TYR A 102 4.38 14.40 8.99
CA TYR A 102 4.81 13.12 8.45
C TYR A 102 5.27 12.19 9.57
N LYS A 103 5.04 10.89 9.38
CA LYS A 103 5.64 9.85 10.20
C LYS A 103 6.37 8.91 9.26
N ASP A 104 7.69 8.83 9.41
CA ASP A 104 8.47 7.81 8.74
C ASP A 104 8.06 6.43 9.24
N GLY A 105 7.82 5.53 8.29
CA GLY A 105 7.64 4.12 8.59
C GLY A 105 8.97 3.50 9.01
N ASN A 106 8.90 2.40 9.76
CA ASN A 106 10.10 1.63 10.09
C ASN A 106 10.88 1.27 8.81
N ARG A 107 12.23 1.29 8.86
CA ARG A 107 13.12 1.00 7.72
C ARG A 107 12.81 -0.32 6.99
N PHE A 108 12.10 -1.24 7.65
CA PHE A 108 11.70 -2.53 7.09
C PHE A 108 10.37 -2.48 6.33
N PHE A 109 9.41 -1.64 6.73
CA PHE A 109 8.07 -1.62 6.17
C PHE A 109 7.78 -0.43 5.27
N PHE A 110 8.59 0.66 5.32
CA PHE A 110 8.39 1.88 4.50
C PHE A 110 6.92 2.32 4.43
N ASP A 111 6.26 2.27 5.58
CA ASP A 111 4.87 2.69 5.80
C ASP A 111 4.83 4.18 6.14
N GLY A 112 5.46 4.98 5.28
CA GLY A 112 5.43 6.42 5.42
C GLY A 112 3.99 6.93 5.44
N LYS A 113 3.65 7.77 6.41
CA LYS A 113 2.31 8.34 6.56
C LYS A 113 2.37 9.85 6.54
N LEU A 114 1.52 10.48 5.74
CA LEU A 114 1.21 11.91 5.82
C LEU A 114 -0.12 12.09 6.55
N VAL A 115 -0.16 13.02 7.49
CA VAL A 115 -1.35 13.41 8.24
C VAL A 115 -1.60 14.89 8.03
N PHE A 116 -2.72 15.20 7.41
CA PHE A 116 -3.27 16.56 7.31
C PHE A 116 -4.18 16.76 8.51
N GLN A 117 -3.81 17.68 9.39
CA GLN A 117 -4.63 18.10 10.53
C GLN A 117 -5.44 19.32 10.11
N THR A 118 -6.75 19.19 10.21
CA THR A 118 -7.69 20.28 9.96
C THR A 118 -8.56 20.51 11.18
N GLU A 119 -9.19 21.68 11.24
CA GLU A 119 -10.15 22.04 12.29
C GLU A 119 -11.25 20.96 12.38
N GLY A 120 -11.15 20.09 13.39
CA GLY A 120 -12.08 18.98 13.65
C GLY A 120 -11.87 17.67 12.85
N LYS A 121 -10.87 17.55 11.96
CA LYS A 121 -10.65 16.30 11.19
C LYS A 121 -9.18 15.99 10.93
N LYS A 122 -8.85 14.70 10.89
CA LYS A 122 -7.52 14.20 10.53
C LYS A 122 -7.62 13.34 9.28
N ILE A 123 -6.98 13.76 8.20
CA ILE A 123 -6.88 12.99 6.96
C ILE A 123 -5.51 12.34 6.91
N SER A 124 -5.50 11.02 6.77
CA SER A 124 -4.33 10.18 7.02
C SER A 124 -4.04 9.37 5.77
N VAL A 125 -3.01 9.76 5.04
CA VAL A 125 -2.55 9.09 3.81
C VAL A 125 -1.39 8.18 4.17
N LYS A 126 -1.52 6.88 3.88
CA LYS A 126 -0.55 5.84 4.26
C LYS A 126 0.21 5.31 3.05
N ASP A 127 1.26 4.53 3.34
CA ASP A 127 2.07 3.79 2.37
C ASP A 127 2.75 4.70 1.35
N ILE A 128 3.23 5.87 1.75
CA ILE A 128 3.90 6.82 0.85
C ILE A 128 5.37 6.44 0.74
N ALA A 129 5.88 6.30 -0.49
CA ALA A 129 7.30 6.12 -0.72
C ALA A 129 8.04 7.44 -0.50
N ARG A 130 9.19 7.41 0.19
CA ARG A 130 10.01 8.61 0.48
C ARG A 130 9.17 9.75 1.09
N VAL A 131 8.47 9.44 2.20
CA VAL A 131 7.50 10.36 2.80
C VAL A 131 8.14 11.68 3.27
N GLU A 132 9.38 11.64 3.76
CA GLU A 132 10.14 12.83 4.16
C GLU A 132 10.35 13.81 2.98
N SER A 133 10.87 13.34 1.84
CA SER A 133 11.08 14.22 0.67
C SER A 133 9.76 14.79 0.14
N ASN A 134 8.69 13.99 0.19
CA ASN A 134 7.36 14.44 -0.21
C ASN A 134 6.77 15.46 0.77
N TYR A 135 7.02 15.28 2.07
CA TYR A 135 6.65 16.25 3.10
C TYR A 135 7.37 17.58 2.89
N LEU A 136 8.68 17.57 2.63
CA LEU A 136 9.45 18.79 2.39
C LEU A 136 8.91 19.57 1.18
N ALA A 137 8.63 18.87 0.07
CA ALA A 137 8.02 19.48 -1.12
C ALA A 137 6.63 20.10 -0.83
N LEU A 138 5.81 19.45 -0.01
CA LEU A 138 4.51 19.99 0.42
C LEU A 138 4.67 21.17 1.39
N ARG A 139 5.67 21.11 2.29
CA ARG A 139 5.93 22.14 3.29
C ARG A 139 6.39 23.45 2.65
N GLU A 140 7.30 23.39 1.67
CA GLU A 140 7.74 24.57 0.90
C GLU A 140 6.55 25.33 0.31
N ILE A 141 5.48 24.63 -0.06
CA ILE A 141 4.29 25.23 -0.67
C ILE A 141 3.29 25.73 0.35
N SER A 142 3.19 25.05 1.50
CA SER A 142 2.47 25.60 2.65
C SER A 142 3.13 26.87 3.20
N ALA A 143 4.46 26.98 3.12
CA ALA A 143 5.22 28.18 3.48
C ALA A 143 5.06 29.30 2.43
N LEU A 144 4.82 28.96 1.15
CA LEU A 144 4.37 29.90 0.11
C LEU A 144 2.94 30.41 0.32
N LYS A 145 2.23 30.00 1.38
CA LYS A 145 0.95 30.59 1.80
C LYS A 145 1.15 31.85 2.66
N THR A 146 2.34 32.04 3.22
CA THR A 146 2.67 33.14 4.14
C THR A 146 3.51 34.26 3.53
N ALA A 147 3.86 34.16 2.25
CA ALA A 147 4.58 35.19 1.48
C ALA A 147 3.69 35.69 0.35
#